data_AF-A0A925IG13-F1
#
_entry.id   AF-A0A925IG13-F1
#
_cell.length_a   1.000
_cell.length_b   1.000
_cell.length_c   1.000
_cell.angle_alpha   90.00
_cell.angle_beta   90.00
_cell.angle_gamma   90.00
#
_symmetry.space_group_name_H-M   'P 1'
#
loop_
_entity.id
_entity.type
_entity.pdbx_description
1 polymer ?
#
loop_
_entity_poly.entity_id
_entity_poly.type
_entity_poly.pdbx_seq_one_letter_code
_entity_poly.pdbx_strand_id
1 'polypeptide(L)'
;MSIRTSLNDQSYTAQVDALFETMELDKTKTSTMSNNNTAPLQTKGSPGKFGAMMYTAPAGWSEQIFSDGVVFKPSDIPAGEHLTMQIMQPLNAAGSIEQALQQSYDEAAAMYKGAKMHYAGGAEYEKKEAKKSFKGWEYIRGSGGVMIENGTPYADEYGLDLFVVKVNNRFERVAILKSRKNCKESMSRYYPDERPVYYNAMDNFFFSFQFTDLESPVVKPATIKGDGIVGVWEGISMSAGAPSTSDPLGLRYKVFTPIFFSNGQAYFGSKFPIEGLDGLNIWIRAEKFRRDWGTYTFSNGRGVLNLPYGDLPMRMENNKFIITANNTDHAFHKLNSVDGARFNGTYVMSEAYGKIPVITFTADGQFSDNGAIKALYHESDDCTNPGLSPGAGRYEVKNHSVLFSFTDGRKIKVAFTGAGYDIKNNSPSILTMGFNEDEMRRQ
;
A
#
# COMPACT_ATOMS: atom_id res chain seq x y z
N MET A 1 31.75 -23.52 30.86
CA MET A 1 30.83 -23.04 31.92
C MET A 1 30.11 -21.82 31.36
N SER A 2 28.81 -21.96 31.15
CA SER A 2 27.94 -21.03 30.40
C SER A 2 27.42 -19.94 31.33
N ILE A 3 27.43 -18.68 30.88
CA ILE A 3 26.53 -17.64 31.38
C ILE A 3 25.93 -16.95 30.14
N ARG A 4 24.88 -17.57 29.60
CA ARG A 4 23.81 -16.86 28.90
C ARG A 4 22.91 -16.28 29.97
N THR A 5 22.89 -14.96 30.12
CA THR A 5 21.82 -14.25 30.82
C THR A 5 21.26 -13.19 29.90
N SER A 6 19.96 -13.34 29.68
CA SER A 6 18.99 -12.39 29.13
C SER A 6 19.36 -10.91 29.22
N LEU A 7 19.43 -10.25 28.06
CA LEU A 7 19.07 -8.84 27.94
C LEU A 7 17.87 -8.77 26.99
N ASN A 8 16.71 -9.11 27.56
CA ASN A 8 15.42 -8.73 27.04
C ASN A 8 15.08 -7.42 27.73
N ASP A 9 15.62 -6.32 27.21
CA ASP A 9 15.65 -5.06 27.95
C ASP A 9 14.55 -4.12 27.44
N GLN A 10 13.40 -4.21 28.11
CA GLN A 10 12.23 -3.36 27.92
C GLN A 10 12.48 -1.90 28.38
N SER A 11 13.64 -1.59 28.99
CA SER A 11 13.94 -0.24 29.48
C SER A 11 14.38 0.75 28.40
N TYR A 12 14.82 0.26 27.23
CA TYR A 12 15.30 1.12 26.13
C TYR A 12 14.16 1.80 25.35
N THR A 13 13.03 1.12 25.19
CA THR A 13 11.82 1.69 24.57
C THR A 13 11.22 2.81 25.39
N ALA A 14 11.20 2.67 26.72
CA ALA A 14 10.61 3.67 27.60
C ALA A 14 11.31 5.03 27.53
N GLN A 15 12.61 5.09 27.21
CA GLN A 15 13.35 6.35 27.10
C GLN A 15 13.14 7.05 25.76
N VAL A 16 12.97 6.28 24.68
CA VAL A 16 12.62 6.81 23.35
C VAL A 16 11.15 7.23 23.31
N ASP A 17 10.26 6.39 23.85
CA ASP A 17 8.83 6.73 24.01
C ASP A 17 8.65 7.94 24.94
N ALA A 18 9.40 8.02 26.06
CA ALA A 18 9.40 9.20 26.92
C ALA A 18 10.02 10.43 26.27
N LEU A 19 11.07 10.30 25.45
CA LEU A 19 11.61 11.40 24.64
C LEU A 19 10.55 11.94 23.67
N PHE A 20 9.75 11.06 23.04
CA PHE A 20 8.68 11.43 22.12
C PHE A 20 7.39 11.89 22.84
N GLU A 21 7.10 11.44 24.05
CA GLU A 21 6.04 11.96 24.92
C GLU A 21 6.42 13.33 25.53
N THR A 22 7.72 13.59 25.73
CA THR A 22 8.26 14.87 26.24
C THR A 22 8.75 15.81 25.15
N MET A 23 8.56 15.48 23.87
CA MET A 23 8.62 16.45 22.76
C MET A 23 7.45 17.42 22.90
N GLU A 24 7.54 18.31 23.89
CA GLU A 24 6.63 19.42 24.09
C GLU A 24 6.77 20.37 22.90
N LEU A 25 5.90 20.18 21.91
CA LEU A 25 5.48 21.26 21.04
C LEU A 25 4.90 22.35 21.94
N ASP A 26 5.43 23.56 21.78
CA ASP A 26 5.29 24.67 22.71
C ASP A 26 3.81 25.02 22.96
N LYS A 27 3.31 24.70 24.16
CA LYS A 27 1.95 25.03 24.61
C LYS A 27 1.76 26.52 24.87
N THR A 28 2.82 27.34 24.81
CA THR A 28 2.82 28.73 25.30
C THR A 28 2.75 29.80 24.21
N LYS A 29 2.80 29.43 22.92
CA LYS A 29 2.51 30.40 21.85
C LYS A 29 1.01 30.55 21.63
N THR A 30 0.42 31.48 22.38
CA THR A 30 -0.92 31.99 22.18
C THR A 30 -1.04 32.60 20.78
N SER A 31 -1.66 31.90 19.85
CA SER A 31 -2.30 32.56 18.71
C SER A 31 -3.62 33.15 19.19
N THR A 32 -3.96 34.34 18.73
CA THR A 32 -5.18 35.09 19.07
C THR A 32 -6.45 34.51 18.41
N MET A 33 -6.54 33.19 18.25
CA MET A 33 -7.75 32.53 17.80
C MET A 33 -8.45 31.84 18.98
N SER A 34 -9.64 32.33 19.26
CA SER A 34 -10.52 31.92 20.36
C SER A 34 -10.70 30.40 20.41
N ASN A 35 -10.10 29.77 21.42
CA ASN A 35 -10.23 28.34 21.72
C ASN A 35 -11.50 28.10 22.53
N ASN A 36 -12.52 27.54 21.88
CA ASN A 36 -13.56 26.78 22.57
C ASN A 36 -13.69 25.45 21.82
N ASN A 37 -13.00 24.42 22.28
CA ASN A 37 -13.37 23.02 22.05
C ASN A 37 -12.65 22.13 23.08
N THR A 38 -13.34 21.89 24.19
CA THR A 38 -13.14 20.71 25.03
C THR A 38 -13.35 19.45 24.19
N ALA A 39 -12.40 18.52 24.27
CA ALA A 39 -12.38 17.28 23.52
C ALA A 39 -13.62 16.41 23.73
N PRO A 40 -14.26 15.94 22.65
CA PRO A 40 -14.91 14.65 22.64
C PRO A 40 -14.05 13.64 21.87
N LEU A 41 -14.00 12.39 22.34
CA LEU A 41 -13.64 11.25 21.50
C LEU A 41 -14.49 11.33 20.21
N GLN A 42 -13.87 11.68 19.08
CA GLN A 42 -14.57 11.69 17.82
C GLN A 42 -14.76 10.26 17.31
N THR A 43 -16.02 9.96 17.01
CA THR A 43 -16.50 8.78 16.32
C THR A 43 -15.82 8.58 14.96
N LYS A 44 -15.58 7.32 14.58
CA LYS A 44 -15.17 6.91 13.23
C LYS A 44 -16.00 7.65 12.15
N GLY A 45 -15.36 8.47 11.33
CA GLY A 45 -15.92 8.95 10.06
C GLY A 45 -16.07 10.46 9.87
N SER A 46 -15.75 11.31 10.85
CA SER A 46 -15.67 12.76 10.63
C SER A 46 -14.30 13.16 10.07
N PRO A 47 -14.21 14.01 9.02
CA PRO A 47 -12.94 14.53 8.55
C PRO A 47 -12.26 15.36 9.65
N GLY A 48 -10.98 15.07 9.90
CA GLY A 48 -10.13 15.93 10.72
C GLY A 48 -9.73 17.19 9.96
N LYS A 49 -9.28 18.23 10.67
CA LYS A 49 -8.90 19.52 10.09
C LYS A 49 -7.72 20.12 10.82
N PHE A 50 -6.73 20.59 10.06
CA PHE A 50 -5.61 21.38 10.55
C PHE A 50 -5.34 22.54 9.59
N GLY A 51 -5.50 23.78 10.08
CA GLY A 51 -5.49 24.96 9.22
C GLY A 51 -6.54 24.86 8.11
N ALA A 52 -6.10 24.93 6.85
CA ALA A 52 -6.95 24.79 5.67
C ALA A 52 -7.03 23.34 5.14
N MET A 53 -6.22 22.42 5.65
CA MET A 53 -6.23 21.01 5.27
C MET A 53 -7.34 20.26 6.01
N MET A 54 -8.17 19.55 5.27
CA MET A 54 -9.09 18.53 5.77
C MET A 54 -8.56 17.15 5.38
N TYR A 55 -8.66 16.18 6.29
CA TYR A 55 -8.11 14.83 6.09
C TYR A 55 -9.02 13.76 6.69
N THR A 56 -8.81 12.50 6.30
CA THR A 56 -9.42 11.35 6.96
C THR A 56 -8.33 10.61 7.73
N ALA A 57 -8.43 10.58 9.06
CA ALA A 57 -7.48 9.85 9.90
C ALA A 57 -7.44 8.36 9.51
N PRO A 58 -6.26 7.74 9.44
CA PRO A 58 -6.18 6.32 9.11
C PRO A 58 -6.86 5.46 10.18
N ALA A 59 -7.64 4.46 9.76
CA ALA A 59 -8.30 3.57 10.70
C ALA A 59 -7.27 2.78 11.52
N GLY A 60 -7.47 2.70 12.84
CA GLY A 60 -6.54 2.01 13.75
C GLY A 60 -5.36 2.85 14.20
N TRP A 61 -5.33 4.15 13.87
CA TRP A 61 -4.28 5.07 14.31
C TRP A 61 -4.83 6.03 15.37
N SER A 62 -4.04 6.32 16.39
CA SER A 62 -4.34 7.40 17.35
C SER A 62 -4.04 8.74 16.71
N GLU A 63 -4.83 9.76 17.04
CA GLU A 63 -4.66 11.16 16.58
C GLU A 63 -4.42 12.07 17.79
N GLN A 64 -3.37 12.89 17.72
CA GLN A 64 -3.03 13.89 18.72
C GLN A 64 -2.85 15.25 18.05
N ILE A 65 -3.62 16.25 18.49
CA ILE A 65 -3.61 17.60 17.92
C ILE A 65 -2.76 18.51 18.80
N PHE A 66 -1.84 19.23 18.15
CA PHE A 66 -0.97 20.24 18.75
C PHE A 66 -1.23 21.61 18.11
N SER A 67 -0.67 22.67 18.70
CA SER A 67 -0.76 24.03 18.15
C SER A 67 -0.07 24.15 16.80
N ASP A 68 0.97 23.35 16.56
CA ASP A 68 1.84 23.38 15.38
C ASP A 68 1.80 22.10 14.53
N GLY A 69 0.86 21.21 14.79
CA GLY A 69 0.67 20.03 13.96
C GLY A 69 -0.37 19.04 14.45
N VAL A 70 -0.48 17.93 13.74
CA VAL A 70 -1.27 16.76 14.15
C VAL A 70 -0.42 15.52 13.97
N VAL A 71 -0.30 14.70 15.01
CA VAL A 71 0.50 13.47 15.01
C VAL A 71 -0.42 12.25 15.00
N PHE A 72 -0.10 11.30 14.12
CA PHE A 72 -0.75 10.00 14.02
C PHE A 72 0.24 8.88 14.34
N LYS A 73 -0.21 7.89 15.12
CA LYS A 73 0.54 6.67 15.45
C LYS A 73 -0.33 5.43 15.24
N PRO A 74 0.16 4.35 14.59
CA PRO A 74 -0.59 3.09 14.53
C PRO A 74 -0.77 2.53 15.94
N SER A 75 -1.98 2.07 16.27
CA SER A 75 -2.27 1.53 17.62
C SER A 75 -1.73 0.12 17.81
N ASP A 76 -1.40 -0.57 16.72
CA ASP A 76 -0.95 -1.97 16.67
C ASP A 76 0.53 -2.11 16.30
N ILE A 77 1.31 -1.01 16.38
CA ILE A 77 2.73 -1.05 16.07
C ILE A 77 3.47 -2.04 17.00
N PRO A 78 4.31 -2.95 16.46
CA PRO A 78 5.06 -3.88 17.29
C PRO A 78 5.97 -3.18 18.30
N ALA A 79 6.11 -3.77 19.49
CA ALA A 79 6.99 -3.26 20.53
C ALA A 79 8.43 -3.11 20.02
N GLY A 80 9.04 -1.95 20.30
CA GLY A 80 10.40 -1.64 19.85
C GLY A 80 10.48 -0.98 18.47
N GLU A 81 9.38 -0.88 17.72
CA GLU A 81 9.30 -0.15 16.46
C GLU A 81 8.66 1.24 16.63
N HIS A 82 8.99 2.16 15.72
CA HIS A 82 8.42 3.50 15.70
C HIS A 82 7.90 3.84 14.31
N LEU A 83 6.69 4.38 14.24
CA LEU A 83 6.10 4.96 13.04
C LEU A 83 5.17 6.10 13.44
N THR A 84 5.47 7.30 12.98
CA THR A 84 4.62 8.49 13.17
C THR A 84 4.40 9.19 11.84
N MET A 85 3.18 9.69 11.62
CA MET A 85 2.92 10.72 10.62
C MET A 85 2.61 12.03 11.33
N GLN A 86 3.15 13.14 10.86
CA GLN A 86 2.90 14.45 11.43
C GLN A 86 2.54 15.46 10.33
N ILE A 87 1.31 15.98 10.38
CA ILE A 87 0.97 17.20 9.65
C ILE A 87 1.72 18.34 10.34
N MET A 88 2.53 19.08 9.59
CA MET A 88 3.30 20.22 10.08
C MET A 88 2.56 21.52 9.75
N GLN A 89 2.90 22.62 10.44
CA GLN A 89 2.45 23.96 10.04
C GLN A 89 2.75 24.24 8.55
N PRO A 90 1.83 24.84 7.79
CA PRO A 90 2.05 25.18 6.40
C PRO A 90 3.18 26.21 6.24
N LEU A 91 3.94 26.12 5.14
CA LEU A 91 4.86 27.18 4.74
C LEU A 91 4.14 28.22 3.91
N ASN A 92 4.03 29.43 4.44
CA ASN A 92 3.62 30.61 3.69
C ASN A 92 4.86 31.24 3.05
N ALA A 93 5.47 30.54 2.09
CA ALA A 93 6.71 30.94 1.45
C ALA A 93 6.52 31.08 -0.07
N ALA A 94 7.22 32.03 -0.68
CA ALA A 94 7.41 32.06 -2.12
C ALA A 94 8.51 31.07 -2.50
N GLY A 95 8.34 30.31 -3.58
CA GLY A 95 9.36 29.38 -4.06
C GLY A 95 8.84 28.22 -4.89
N SER A 96 9.75 27.32 -5.25
CA SER A 96 9.41 26.04 -5.89
C SER A 96 9.03 24.99 -4.84
N ILE A 97 8.33 23.94 -5.29
CA ILE A 97 7.94 22.85 -4.39
C ILE A 97 9.16 22.06 -3.88
N GLU A 98 10.27 22.04 -4.62
CA GLU A 98 11.55 21.48 -4.20
C GLU A 98 12.21 22.29 -3.09
N GLN A 99 12.13 23.62 -3.14
CA GLN A 99 12.63 24.48 -2.06
C GLN A 99 11.81 24.26 -0.79
N ALA A 100 10.49 24.17 -0.93
CA ALA A 100 9.61 23.81 0.18
C ALA A 100 9.94 22.42 0.73
N LEU A 101 10.21 21.42 -0.11
CA LEU A 101 10.63 20.09 0.32
C LEU A 101 11.92 20.13 1.13
N GLN A 102 12.95 20.84 0.67
CA GLN A 102 14.21 21.01 1.39
C GLN A 102 13.98 21.61 2.79
N GLN A 103 13.29 22.75 2.85
CA GLN A 103 12.99 23.42 4.11
C GLN A 103 12.20 22.52 5.06
N SER A 104 11.25 21.74 4.52
CA SER A 104 10.45 20.79 5.30
C SER A 104 11.29 19.65 5.87
N TYR A 105 12.24 19.14 5.08
CA TYR A 105 13.16 18.09 5.52
C TYR A 105 14.07 18.61 6.64
N ASP A 106 14.61 19.81 6.49
CA ASP A 106 15.47 20.46 7.48
C ASP A 106 14.72 20.72 8.80
N GLU A 107 13.51 21.28 8.72
CA GLU A 107 12.67 21.52 9.90
C GLU A 107 12.24 20.22 10.58
N ALA A 108 11.87 19.18 9.82
CA ALA A 108 11.49 17.90 10.38
C ALA A 108 12.67 17.19 11.05
N ALA A 109 13.86 17.18 10.42
CA ALA A 109 15.06 16.62 11.02
C ALA A 109 15.42 17.34 12.34
N ALA A 110 15.38 18.67 12.35
CA ALA A 110 15.62 19.46 13.56
C ALA A 110 14.58 19.20 14.66
N MET A 111 13.30 19.08 14.30
CA MET A 111 12.21 18.77 15.23
C MET A 111 12.47 17.45 15.97
N TYR A 112 12.95 16.43 15.26
CA TYR A 112 13.31 15.14 15.85
C TYR A 112 14.72 15.09 16.43
N LYS A 113 15.41 16.24 16.55
CA LYS A 113 16.82 16.34 16.98
C LYS A 113 17.73 15.37 16.22
N GLY A 114 17.41 15.14 14.95
CA GLY A 114 18.08 14.18 14.09
C GLY A 114 19.18 14.83 13.25
N ALA A 115 20.33 14.17 13.14
CA ALA A 115 21.36 14.51 12.18
C ALA A 115 21.04 13.87 10.82
N LYS A 116 21.01 14.66 9.75
CA LYS A 116 20.69 14.18 8.39
C LYS A 116 21.79 13.24 7.87
N MET A 117 21.37 12.08 7.37
CA MET A 117 22.27 11.15 6.69
C MET A 117 22.47 11.57 5.25
N HIS A 118 23.54 11.08 4.63
CA HIS A 118 23.87 11.37 3.23
C HIS A 118 23.92 10.09 2.41
N TYR A 119 23.38 10.13 1.20
CA TYR A 119 23.50 9.07 0.21
C TYR A 119 24.89 9.08 -0.44
N ALA A 120 25.22 7.98 -1.12
CA ALA A 120 26.37 7.92 -2.02
C ALA A 120 26.19 8.92 -3.17
N GLY A 121 26.76 10.12 -3.01
CA GLY A 121 26.51 11.28 -3.88
C GLY A 121 26.35 12.60 -3.13
N GLY A 122 26.23 12.58 -1.80
CA GLY A 122 26.21 13.77 -0.95
C GLY A 122 24.84 14.43 -0.81
N ALA A 123 23.79 13.88 -1.42
CA ALA A 123 22.41 14.33 -1.16
C ALA A 123 21.90 13.77 0.18
N GLU A 124 21.10 14.54 0.90
CA GLU A 124 20.56 14.17 2.23
C GLU A 124 19.28 13.32 2.12
N TYR A 125 18.57 13.43 1.00
CA TYR A 125 17.37 12.66 0.69
C TYR A 125 17.26 12.44 -0.81
N GLU A 126 16.59 11.36 -1.19
CA GLU A 126 16.10 11.13 -2.54
C GLU A 126 14.75 11.84 -2.71
N LYS A 127 14.51 12.41 -3.89
CA LYS A 127 13.22 13.01 -4.23
C LYS A 127 12.64 12.38 -5.49
N LYS A 128 11.31 12.30 -5.53
CA LYS A 128 10.57 11.98 -6.75
C LYS A 128 10.24 13.27 -7.49
N GLU A 129 10.06 13.20 -8.80
CA GLU A 129 9.57 14.33 -9.58
C GLU A 129 8.21 14.80 -9.05
N ALA A 130 7.99 16.12 -9.08
CA ALA A 130 6.71 16.71 -8.72
C ALA A 130 5.61 16.22 -9.67
N LYS A 131 4.42 16.00 -9.12
CA LYS A 131 3.26 15.47 -9.84
C LYS A 131 2.01 16.28 -9.52
N LYS A 132 1.04 16.26 -10.43
CA LYS A 132 -0.33 16.75 -10.16
C LYS A 132 -1.22 15.57 -9.81
N SER A 133 -1.92 15.65 -8.67
CA SER A 133 -2.88 14.63 -8.25
C SER A 133 -4.16 14.66 -9.10
N PHE A 134 -4.96 13.60 -9.03
CA PHE A 134 -6.31 13.60 -9.62
C PHE A 134 -7.25 14.62 -8.97
N LYS A 135 -6.92 15.09 -7.75
CA LYS A 135 -7.60 16.17 -7.03
C LYS A 135 -7.05 17.57 -7.38
N GLY A 136 -6.16 17.68 -8.36
CA GLY A 136 -5.77 18.94 -8.97
C GLY A 136 -4.63 19.71 -8.27
N TRP A 137 -4.17 19.25 -7.10
CA TRP A 137 -3.03 19.85 -6.40
C TRP A 137 -1.69 19.23 -6.83
N GLU A 138 -0.63 20.03 -6.80
CA GLU A 138 0.74 19.61 -7.09
C GLU A 138 1.42 19.08 -5.82
N TYR A 139 2.19 18.01 -5.92
CA TYR A 139 2.90 17.42 -4.79
C TYR A 139 4.27 16.87 -5.17
N ILE A 140 5.14 16.78 -4.18
CA ILE A 140 6.46 16.14 -4.26
C ILE A 140 6.68 15.25 -3.03
N ARG A 141 7.50 14.20 -3.21
CA ARG A 141 7.90 13.29 -2.12
C ARG A 141 9.42 13.29 -1.97
N GLY A 142 9.90 13.35 -0.73
CA GLY A 142 11.30 13.13 -0.35
C GLY A 142 11.42 11.97 0.63
N SER A 143 12.52 11.24 0.60
CA SER A 143 12.83 10.16 1.54
C SER A 143 14.33 10.13 1.83
N GLY A 144 14.70 10.11 3.09
CA GLY A 144 16.08 10.06 3.52
C GLY A 144 16.25 9.44 4.90
N GLY A 145 17.50 9.38 5.37
CA GLY A 145 17.82 8.88 6.70
C GLY A 145 18.14 10.01 7.68
N VAL A 146 17.83 9.80 8.95
CA VAL A 146 18.27 10.65 10.06
C VAL A 146 18.79 9.78 11.22
N MET A 147 19.83 10.27 11.88
CA MET A 147 20.39 9.66 13.10
C MET A 147 19.85 10.42 14.31
N ILE A 148 19.15 9.73 15.21
CA ILE A 148 18.56 10.33 16.41
C ILE A 148 19.37 9.90 17.64
N GLU A 149 19.80 10.87 18.44
CA GLU A 149 20.50 10.59 19.70
C GLU A 149 19.59 9.87 20.68
N ASN A 150 20.07 8.74 21.20
CA ASN A 150 19.35 7.89 22.16
C ASN A 150 20.08 7.80 23.51
N GLY A 151 21.02 8.73 23.78
CA GLY A 151 21.85 8.71 24.98
C GLY A 151 22.97 7.65 24.98
N THR A 152 23.17 6.93 23.87
CA THR A 152 24.28 5.99 23.70
C THR A 152 25.33 6.52 22.70
N PRO A 153 26.54 5.93 22.62
CA PRO A 153 27.54 6.30 21.61
C PRO A 153 27.10 6.06 20.17
N TYR A 154 26.03 5.28 19.95
CA TYR A 154 25.52 4.92 18.63
C TYR A 154 24.08 5.43 18.51
N ALA A 155 23.91 6.56 17.83
CA ALA A 155 22.60 7.09 17.50
C ALA A 155 21.77 6.04 16.72
N ASP A 156 20.46 6.08 16.92
CA ASP A 156 19.55 5.18 16.22
C ASP A 156 19.25 5.73 14.83
N GLU A 157 19.19 4.82 13.85
CA GLU A 157 18.86 5.18 12.48
C GLU A 157 17.35 5.15 12.26
N TYR A 158 16.84 6.23 11.66
CA TYR A 158 15.45 6.38 11.26
C TYR A 158 15.34 6.79 9.80
N GLY A 159 14.25 6.38 9.16
CA GLY A 159 13.81 6.96 7.91
C GLY A 159 12.97 8.22 8.18
N LEU A 160 13.16 9.23 7.34
CA LEU A 160 12.38 10.46 7.32
C LEU A 160 11.82 10.66 5.91
N ASP A 161 10.51 10.55 5.77
CA ASP A 161 9.82 10.80 4.50
C ASP A 161 8.98 12.07 4.59
N LEU A 162 8.98 12.85 3.51
CA LEU A 162 8.22 14.08 3.41
C LEU A 162 7.23 14.00 2.25
N PHE A 163 6.01 14.46 2.50
CA PHE A 163 4.97 14.69 1.50
C PHE A 163 4.59 16.18 1.52
N VAL A 164 4.94 16.90 0.46
CA VAL A 164 4.69 18.34 0.36
C VAL A 164 3.72 18.60 -0.78
N VAL A 165 2.67 19.38 -0.50
CA VAL A 165 1.62 19.74 -1.45
C VAL A 165 1.60 21.26 -1.62
N LYS A 166 1.61 21.72 -2.86
CA LYS A 166 1.42 23.14 -3.18
C LYS A 166 -0.06 23.43 -3.39
N VAL A 167 -0.58 24.38 -2.61
CA VAL A 167 -1.97 24.84 -2.68
C VAL A 167 -1.98 26.36 -2.62
N ASN A 168 -2.50 27.02 -3.66
CA ASN A 168 -2.50 28.48 -3.76
C ASN A 168 -1.09 29.05 -3.50
N ASN A 169 -0.93 29.90 -2.49
CA ASN A 169 0.33 30.56 -2.12
C ASN A 169 1.04 29.92 -0.91
N ARG A 170 0.77 28.64 -0.61
CA ARG A 170 1.38 27.94 0.53
C ARG A 170 1.77 26.50 0.20
N PHE A 171 2.56 25.92 1.08
CA PHE A 171 2.91 24.50 1.05
C PHE A 171 2.40 23.80 2.30
N GLU A 172 1.60 22.77 2.07
CA GLU A 172 1.06 21.87 3.07
C GLU A 172 2.01 20.67 3.19
N ARG A 173 2.26 20.19 4.41
CA ARG A 173 3.42 19.33 4.65
C ARG A 173 3.11 18.23 5.64
N VAL A 174 3.57 17.02 5.33
CA VAL A 174 3.55 15.89 6.25
C VAL A 174 4.91 15.25 6.32
N ALA A 175 5.40 15.04 7.53
CA ALA A 175 6.60 14.25 7.81
C ALA A 175 6.21 12.87 8.34
N ILE A 176 6.96 11.84 7.94
CA ILE A 176 6.88 10.49 8.48
C ILE A 176 8.21 10.18 9.12
N LEU A 177 8.22 9.80 10.40
CA LEU A 177 9.39 9.25 11.05
C LEU A 177 9.19 7.76 11.30
N LYS A 178 10.16 6.94 10.91
CA LYS A 178 10.08 5.49 10.99
C LYS A 178 11.40 4.87 11.44
N SER A 179 11.38 4.02 12.46
CA SER A 179 12.61 3.40 12.96
C SER A 179 13.17 2.42 11.93
N ARG A 180 14.49 2.36 11.76
CA ARG A 180 15.15 1.30 10.97
C ARG A 180 15.54 0.15 11.88
N LYS A 181 15.05 -1.06 11.64
CA LYS A 181 15.33 -2.23 12.50
C LYS A 181 16.01 -3.35 11.72
N ASN A 182 16.84 -4.12 12.42
CA ASN A 182 17.41 -5.35 11.89
C ASN A 182 16.37 -6.47 12.05
N CYS A 183 16.18 -7.27 11.01
CA CYS A 183 15.38 -8.47 11.15
C CYS A 183 16.18 -9.55 11.90
N LYS A 184 15.60 -10.19 12.93
CA LYS A 184 16.36 -11.04 13.88
C LYS A 184 17.05 -12.24 13.22
N GLU A 185 16.50 -12.75 12.12
CA GLU A 185 16.95 -13.97 11.44
C GLU A 185 17.71 -13.69 10.14
N SER A 186 17.91 -12.41 9.78
CA SER A 186 18.61 -12.01 8.55
C SER A 186 19.51 -10.79 8.80
N MET A 187 20.39 -10.49 7.85
CA MET A 187 21.09 -9.19 7.82
C MET A 187 20.23 -8.10 7.17
N SER A 188 18.95 -8.37 6.84
CA SER A 188 18.06 -7.37 6.25
C SER A 188 17.68 -6.33 7.30
N ARG A 189 17.52 -5.11 6.81
CA ARG A 189 16.96 -4.00 7.57
C ARG A 189 15.65 -3.63 6.93
N TYR A 190 14.67 -3.34 7.75
CA TYR A 190 13.33 -2.97 7.32
C TYR A 190 12.87 -1.70 8.02
N TYR A 191 11.87 -1.06 7.41
CA TYR A 191 11.09 -0.02 8.04
C TYR A 191 9.68 -0.54 8.35
N PRO A 192 9.04 -0.08 9.44
CA PRO A 192 7.70 -0.52 9.79
C PRO A 192 6.68 -0.29 8.67
N ASP A 193 6.79 0.81 7.92
CA ASP A 193 5.89 1.17 6.82
C ASP A 193 6.02 0.29 5.58
N GLU A 194 6.98 -0.63 5.51
CA GLU A 194 7.05 -1.67 4.49
C GLU A 194 5.94 -2.70 4.67
N ARG A 195 5.33 -2.79 5.86
CA ARG A 195 4.11 -3.59 6.07
C ARG A 195 2.97 -3.00 5.25
N PRO A 196 2.31 -3.79 4.37
CA PRO A 196 1.27 -3.26 3.48
C PRO A 196 0.11 -2.56 4.19
N VAL A 197 -0.23 -2.97 5.42
CA VAL A 197 -1.26 -2.30 6.23
C VAL A 197 -0.91 -0.84 6.52
N TYR A 198 0.35 -0.54 6.88
CA TYR A 198 0.81 0.81 7.16
C TYR A 198 1.05 1.59 5.88
N TYR A 199 1.72 0.99 4.90
CA TYR A 199 1.92 1.59 3.59
C TYR A 199 0.61 2.09 2.96
N ASN A 200 -0.42 1.22 2.93
CA ASN A 200 -1.71 1.54 2.36
C ASN A 200 -2.45 2.59 3.19
N ALA A 201 -2.36 2.55 4.53
CA ALA A 201 -2.97 3.53 5.41
C ALA A 201 -2.38 4.94 5.18
N MET A 202 -1.06 5.04 5.07
CA MET A 202 -0.34 6.29 4.83
C MET A 202 -0.65 6.89 3.45
N ASP A 203 -0.66 6.07 2.39
CA ASP A 203 -1.07 6.55 1.07
C ASP A 203 -2.53 7.01 1.07
N ASN A 204 -3.46 6.26 1.67
CA ASN A 204 -4.86 6.66 1.77
C ASN A 204 -5.00 7.98 2.54
N PHE A 205 -4.21 8.19 3.58
CA PHE A 205 -4.15 9.45 4.31
C PHE A 205 -3.71 10.61 3.41
N PHE A 206 -2.56 10.49 2.72
CA PHE A 206 -2.05 11.55 1.84
C PHE A 206 -3.03 11.93 0.74
N PHE A 207 -3.70 10.95 0.16
CA PHE A 207 -4.68 11.20 -0.90
C PHE A 207 -6.09 11.45 -0.37
N SER A 208 -6.31 11.42 0.94
CA SER A 208 -7.56 11.87 1.56
C SER A 208 -7.69 13.40 1.54
N PHE A 209 -6.56 14.13 1.46
CA PHE A 209 -6.53 15.57 1.62
C PHE A 209 -7.51 16.30 0.71
N GLN A 210 -8.16 17.29 1.32
CA GLN A 210 -8.98 18.31 0.70
C GLN A 210 -8.58 19.65 1.34
N PHE A 211 -8.72 20.74 0.60
CA PHE A 211 -8.35 22.06 1.12
C PHE A 211 -9.56 22.97 1.06
N THR A 212 -9.86 23.67 2.16
CA THR A 212 -11.06 24.50 2.28
C THR A 212 -11.11 25.66 1.28
N ASP A 213 -9.96 26.00 0.71
CA ASP A 213 -9.73 27.11 -0.21
C ASP A 213 -9.24 26.64 -1.60
N LEU A 214 -9.41 25.35 -1.92
CA LEU A 214 -9.15 24.80 -3.25
C LEU A 214 -10.33 23.94 -3.70
N GLU A 215 -10.98 24.37 -4.78
CA GLU A 215 -11.98 23.53 -5.44
C GLU A 215 -11.28 22.34 -6.11
N SER A 216 -11.50 21.15 -5.55
CA SER A 216 -10.90 19.90 -6.04
C SER A 216 -11.86 19.20 -7.02
N PRO A 217 -11.37 18.69 -8.16
CA PRO A 217 -12.16 17.82 -9.02
C PRO A 217 -12.76 16.64 -8.24
N VAL A 218 -14.02 16.34 -8.54
CA VAL A 218 -14.69 15.17 -7.96
C VAL A 218 -14.16 13.91 -8.62
N VAL A 219 -13.53 13.08 -7.81
CA VAL A 219 -12.99 11.79 -8.21
C VAL A 219 -14.10 10.73 -8.05
N LYS A 220 -14.56 10.14 -9.17
CA LYS A 220 -15.69 9.19 -9.15
C LYS A 220 -15.27 7.83 -8.57
N PRO A 221 -16.10 7.20 -7.72
CA PRO A 221 -15.86 5.83 -7.28
C PRO A 221 -15.91 4.87 -8.47
N ALA A 222 -15.27 3.73 -8.31
CA ALA A 222 -15.17 2.70 -9.33
C ALA A 222 -15.66 1.35 -8.81
N THR A 223 -16.19 0.57 -9.73
CA THR A 223 -16.50 -0.84 -9.50
C THR A 223 -16.11 -1.65 -10.74
N ILE A 224 -15.86 -2.94 -10.53
CA ILE A 224 -15.70 -3.95 -11.57
C ILE A 224 -17.04 -4.62 -11.94
N LYS A 225 -18.13 -4.26 -11.26
CA LYS A 225 -19.49 -4.73 -11.55
C LYS A 225 -20.16 -3.74 -12.49
N GLY A 226 -20.44 -4.17 -13.72
CA GLY A 226 -21.11 -3.33 -14.71
C GLY A 226 -21.25 -4.01 -16.07
N ASP A 227 -21.89 -3.28 -16.97
CA ASP A 227 -22.18 -3.73 -18.33
C ASP A 227 -20.98 -3.57 -19.28
N GLY A 228 -21.08 -4.20 -20.45
CA GLY A 228 -20.07 -4.15 -21.49
C GLY A 228 -18.74 -4.72 -20.99
N ILE A 229 -17.67 -3.92 -21.17
CA ILE A 229 -16.29 -4.34 -20.87
C ILE A 229 -15.89 -4.14 -19.41
N VAL A 230 -16.72 -3.53 -18.55
CA VAL A 230 -16.42 -3.35 -17.13
C VAL A 230 -16.26 -4.73 -16.45
N GLY A 231 -15.13 -4.98 -15.81
CA GLY A 231 -14.82 -6.24 -15.15
C GLY A 231 -13.36 -6.66 -15.26
N VAL A 232 -13.07 -7.85 -14.75
CA VAL A 232 -11.76 -8.52 -14.87
C VAL A 232 -11.79 -9.42 -16.09
N TRP A 233 -10.75 -9.36 -16.89
CA TRP A 233 -10.60 -10.14 -18.11
C TRP A 233 -9.32 -10.94 -18.06
N GLU A 234 -9.31 -12.11 -18.69
CA GLU A 234 -8.13 -12.96 -18.81
C GLU A 234 -7.88 -13.33 -20.27
N GLY A 235 -6.61 -13.27 -20.65
CA GLY A 235 -6.17 -13.69 -21.97
C GLY A 235 -4.69 -14.04 -21.94
N ILE A 236 -4.22 -14.55 -23.08
CA ILE A 236 -2.81 -14.87 -23.28
C ILE A 236 -2.21 -13.76 -24.16
N SER A 237 -1.21 -13.07 -23.64
CA SER A 237 -0.47 -12.05 -24.39
C SER A 237 0.99 -12.47 -24.60
N MET A 238 1.55 -12.05 -25.74
CA MET A 238 2.96 -12.26 -26.04
C MET A 238 3.78 -11.16 -25.37
N SER A 239 4.64 -11.54 -24.44
CA SER A 239 5.61 -10.67 -23.77
C SER A 239 6.97 -10.83 -24.42
N ALA A 240 7.59 -9.71 -24.80
CA ALA A 240 9.01 -9.64 -25.12
C ALA A 240 9.79 -9.18 -23.87
N GLY A 241 10.92 -9.82 -23.60
CA GLY A 241 11.82 -9.53 -22.49
C GLY A 241 13.25 -9.95 -22.83
N ALA A 242 14.16 -9.84 -21.86
CA ALA A 242 15.50 -10.36 -22.03
C ALA A 242 15.46 -11.88 -22.23
N PRO A 243 16.25 -12.42 -23.18
CA PRO A 243 16.46 -13.86 -23.29
C PRO A 243 16.80 -14.49 -21.94
N SER A 244 16.19 -15.62 -21.64
CA SER A 244 16.52 -16.45 -20.49
C SER A 244 16.79 -17.88 -20.95
N THR A 245 17.30 -18.72 -20.05
CA THR A 245 17.45 -20.16 -20.31
C THR A 245 16.12 -20.84 -20.62
N SER A 246 15.00 -20.36 -20.06
CA SER A 246 13.65 -20.86 -20.34
C SER A 246 13.06 -20.26 -21.62
N ASP A 247 13.45 -19.04 -22.00
CA ASP A 247 12.91 -18.28 -23.12
C ASP A 247 14.07 -17.70 -23.97
N PRO A 248 14.73 -18.50 -24.83
CA PRO A 248 15.97 -18.09 -25.51
C PRO A 248 15.79 -16.93 -26.49
N LEU A 249 14.57 -16.70 -26.95
CA LEU A 249 14.21 -15.58 -27.84
C LEU A 249 13.72 -14.35 -27.05
N GLY A 250 13.61 -14.45 -25.73
CA GLY A 250 12.97 -13.43 -24.90
C GLY A 250 11.47 -13.27 -25.13
N LEU A 251 10.86 -14.11 -25.98
CA LEU A 251 9.43 -14.11 -26.28
C LEU A 251 8.74 -15.21 -25.48
N ARG A 252 7.72 -14.83 -24.72
CA ARG A 252 6.92 -15.78 -23.92
C ARG A 252 5.46 -15.39 -23.90
N TYR A 253 4.59 -16.38 -23.99
CA TYR A 253 3.18 -16.19 -23.69
C TYR A 253 2.98 -16.10 -22.19
N LYS A 254 2.23 -15.10 -21.75
CA LYS A 254 1.84 -14.94 -20.36
C LYS A 254 0.35 -14.78 -20.24
N VAL A 255 -0.21 -15.33 -19.17
CA VAL A 255 -1.51 -14.93 -18.66
C VAL A 255 -1.44 -13.44 -18.35
N PHE A 256 -2.42 -12.70 -18.85
CA PHE A 256 -2.51 -11.27 -18.69
C PHE A 256 -3.95 -10.89 -18.32
N THR A 257 -4.09 -10.07 -17.29
CA THR A 257 -5.38 -9.85 -16.62
C THR A 257 -5.76 -8.37 -16.57
N PRO A 258 -6.18 -7.76 -17.69
CA PRO A 258 -6.59 -6.37 -17.69
C PRO A 258 -7.92 -6.19 -16.93
N ILE A 259 -8.07 -5.04 -16.26
CA ILE A 259 -9.25 -4.73 -15.44
C ILE A 259 -9.82 -3.40 -15.90
N PHE A 260 -11.11 -3.36 -16.21
CA PHE A 260 -11.81 -2.16 -16.64
C PHE A 260 -12.82 -1.75 -15.57
N PHE A 261 -12.72 -0.51 -15.12
CA PHE A 261 -13.53 0.04 -14.04
C PHE A 261 -14.64 0.93 -14.59
N SER A 262 -15.78 0.93 -13.90
CA SER A 262 -16.99 1.70 -14.29
C SER A 262 -16.78 3.21 -14.41
N ASN A 263 -15.70 3.76 -13.86
CA ASN A 263 -15.37 5.18 -13.93
C ASN A 263 -14.50 5.56 -15.14
N GLY A 264 -14.23 4.61 -16.06
CA GLY A 264 -13.41 4.82 -17.25
C GLY A 264 -11.91 4.61 -17.02
N GLN A 265 -11.47 4.19 -15.83
CA GLN A 265 -10.09 3.77 -15.61
C GLN A 265 -9.89 2.30 -16.00
N ALA A 266 -8.66 1.95 -16.35
CA ALA A 266 -8.25 0.58 -16.59
C ALA A 266 -6.91 0.28 -15.93
N TYR A 267 -6.80 -0.91 -15.36
CA TYR A 267 -5.53 -1.51 -14.96
C TYR A 267 -5.02 -2.41 -16.08
N PHE A 268 -3.78 -2.18 -16.51
CA PHE A 268 -3.10 -2.88 -17.59
C PHE A 268 -1.65 -3.24 -17.17
N GLY A 269 -1.48 -3.60 -15.90
CA GLY A 269 -0.18 -3.98 -15.34
C GLY A 269 0.16 -5.45 -15.58
N SER A 270 1.45 -5.77 -15.46
CA SER A 270 1.99 -7.11 -15.78
C SER A 270 1.64 -8.22 -14.79
N LYS A 271 1.09 -7.89 -13.62
CA LYS A 271 0.67 -8.83 -12.59
C LYS A 271 -0.65 -8.37 -12.00
N PHE A 272 -1.46 -9.27 -11.46
CA PHE A 272 -2.67 -8.86 -10.74
C PHE A 272 -2.30 -8.05 -9.48
N PRO A 273 -3.15 -7.12 -8.99
CA PRO A 273 -2.90 -6.45 -7.71
C PRO A 273 -2.67 -7.45 -6.56
N ILE A 274 -1.58 -7.29 -5.82
CA ILE A 274 -1.05 -8.27 -4.84
C ILE A 274 -2.10 -8.76 -3.84
N GLU A 275 -2.92 -7.85 -3.31
CA GLU A 275 -3.96 -8.14 -2.31
C GLU A 275 -5.35 -8.34 -2.93
N GLY A 276 -5.45 -8.37 -4.26
CA GLY A 276 -6.73 -8.33 -4.99
C GLY A 276 -7.32 -6.92 -5.10
N LEU A 277 -8.63 -6.84 -5.33
CA LEU A 277 -9.34 -5.58 -5.62
C LEU A 277 -10.20 -5.08 -4.45
N ASP A 278 -10.34 -5.84 -3.37
CA ASP A 278 -11.12 -5.41 -2.22
C ASP A 278 -10.41 -4.29 -1.44
N GLY A 279 -11.12 -3.17 -1.29
CA GLY A 279 -10.59 -1.95 -0.68
C GLY A 279 -9.47 -1.28 -1.49
N LEU A 280 -9.22 -1.70 -2.74
CA LEU A 280 -8.19 -1.12 -3.58
C LEU A 280 -8.56 0.32 -3.96
N ASN A 281 -7.78 1.30 -3.50
CA ASN A 281 -7.93 2.68 -3.94
C ASN A 281 -7.26 2.89 -5.30
N ILE A 282 -8.03 2.70 -6.36
CA ILE A 282 -7.51 2.70 -7.73
C ILE A 282 -6.90 4.02 -8.17
N TRP A 283 -7.36 5.14 -7.61
CA TRP A 283 -6.84 6.48 -7.93
C TRP A 283 -5.42 6.63 -7.41
N ILE A 284 -5.18 6.24 -6.15
CA ILE A 284 -3.84 6.21 -5.55
C ILE A 284 -2.91 5.30 -6.36
N ARG A 285 -3.37 4.10 -6.73
CA ARG A 285 -2.57 3.16 -7.52
C ARG A 285 -2.22 3.73 -8.90
N ALA A 286 -3.17 4.39 -9.56
CA ALA A 286 -2.94 5.04 -10.85
C ALA A 286 -1.92 6.19 -10.77
N GLU A 287 -1.87 6.94 -9.66
CA GLU A 287 -0.87 7.99 -9.47
C GLU A 287 0.55 7.43 -9.23
N LYS A 288 0.64 6.35 -8.46
CA LYS A 288 1.91 5.75 -8.07
C LYS A 288 2.52 4.89 -9.16
N PHE A 289 1.70 4.12 -9.86
CA PHE A 289 2.12 3.13 -10.86
C PHE A 289 1.61 3.51 -12.25
N ARG A 290 1.84 4.76 -12.67
CA ARG A 290 1.25 5.34 -13.89
C ARG A 290 1.35 4.46 -15.14
N ARG A 291 2.44 3.69 -15.30
CA ARG A 291 2.63 2.77 -16.41
C ARG A 291 1.61 1.62 -16.44
N ASP A 292 1.11 1.19 -15.30
CA ASP A 292 0.14 0.08 -15.20
C ASP A 292 -1.31 0.55 -15.31
N TRP A 293 -1.55 1.85 -15.44
CA TRP A 293 -2.90 2.44 -15.40
C TRP A 293 -3.16 3.33 -16.60
N GLY A 294 -4.39 3.29 -17.08
CA GLY A 294 -4.86 4.09 -18.20
C GLY A 294 -6.33 4.48 -18.06
N THR A 295 -6.85 5.12 -19.10
CA THR A 295 -8.27 5.41 -19.24
C THR A 295 -8.80 4.76 -20.51
N TYR A 296 -10.09 4.52 -20.60
CA TYR A 296 -10.67 3.95 -21.80
C TYR A 296 -11.97 4.63 -22.22
N THR A 297 -12.24 4.54 -23.52
CA THR A 297 -13.56 4.76 -24.11
C THR A 297 -14.01 3.47 -24.79
N PHE A 298 -15.29 3.13 -24.65
CA PHE A 298 -15.84 1.95 -25.32
C PHE A 298 -17.33 2.15 -25.61
N SER A 299 -17.71 2.10 -26.88
CA SER A 299 -19.08 2.23 -27.35
C SER A 299 -19.28 1.44 -28.64
N ASN A 300 -20.50 0.92 -28.85
CA ASN A 300 -20.86 0.19 -30.07
C ASN A 300 -19.88 -0.95 -30.43
N GLY A 301 -19.37 -1.65 -29.41
CA GLY A 301 -18.44 -2.78 -29.58
C GLY A 301 -17.01 -2.40 -29.96
N ARG A 302 -16.63 -1.12 -29.91
CA ARG A 302 -15.26 -0.65 -30.20
C ARG A 302 -14.81 0.41 -29.20
N GLY A 303 -13.51 0.60 -29.07
CA GLY A 303 -12.96 1.58 -28.15
C GLY A 303 -11.45 1.72 -28.23
N VAL A 304 -10.91 2.53 -27.33
CA VAL A 304 -9.48 2.78 -27.21
C VAL A 304 -9.12 2.80 -25.73
N LEU A 305 -8.06 2.07 -25.36
CA LEU A 305 -7.39 2.16 -24.08
C LEU A 305 -6.20 3.10 -24.22
N ASN A 306 -6.23 4.22 -23.52
CA ASN A 306 -5.17 5.22 -23.49
C ASN A 306 -4.21 4.91 -22.34
N LEU A 307 -2.96 4.61 -22.67
CA LEU A 307 -1.87 4.38 -21.70
C LEU A 307 -0.79 5.45 -21.90
N PRO A 308 0.07 5.70 -20.90
CA PRO A 308 1.13 6.72 -21.02
C PRO A 308 2.13 6.48 -22.16
N TYR A 309 2.18 5.26 -22.69
CA TYR A 309 3.11 4.83 -23.74
C TYR A 309 2.41 4.49 -25.06
N GLY A 310 1.11 4.78 -25.19
CA GLY A 310 0.39 4.60 -26.44
C GLY A 310 -1.07 4.20 -26.26
N ASP A 311 -1.79 4.30 -27.37
CA ASP A 311 -3.20 3.94 -27.44
C ASP A 311 -3.36 2.53 -28.00
N LEU A 312 -4.19 1.72 -27.34
CA LEU A 312 -4.47 0.35 -27.73
C LEU A 312 -5.92 0.26 -28.23
N PRO A 313 -6.15 -0.05 -29.52
CA PRO A 313 -7.48 -0.32 -30.04
C PRO A 313 -8.13 -1.51 -29.34
N MET A 314 -9.44 -1.40 -29.09
CA MET A 314 -10.24 -2.45 -28.46
C MET A 314 -11.51 -2.73 -29.27
N ARG A 315 -11.95 -3.99 -29.31
CA ARG A 315 -13.21 -4.36 -29.96
C ARG A 315 -13.82 -5.64 -29.39
N MET A 316 -15.12 -5.81 -29.54
CA MET A 316 -15.79 -7.10 -29.38
C MET A 316 -15.85 -7.82 -30.72
N GLU A 317 -15.47 -9.09 -30.74
CA GLU A 317 -15.51 -9.94 -31.91
C GLU A 317 -15.86 -11.38 -31.50
N ASN A 318 -16.94 -11.95 -32.04
CA ASN A 318 -17.38 -13.32 -31.73
C ASN A 318 -17.46 -13.63 -30.21
N ASN A 319 -18.06 -12.72 -29.43
CA ASN A 319 -18.15 -12.77 -27.96
C ASN A 319 -16.79 -12.77 -27.22
N LYS A 320 -15.68 -12.51 -27.91
CA LYS A 320 -14.38 -12.27 -27.31
C LYS A 320 -14.08 -10.78 -27.28
N PHE A 321 -13.41 -10.35 -26.23
CA PHE A 321 -12.87 -9.00 -26.16
C PHE A 321 -11.47 -9.01 -26.73
N ILE A 322 -11.20 -8.18 -27.73
CA ILE A 322 -9.91 -8.11 -28.41
C ILE A 322 -9.24 -6.78 -28.05
N ILE A 323 -7.98 -6.86 -27.64
CA ILE A 323 -7.09 -5.70 -27.46
C ILE A 323 -5.94 -5.85 -28.45
N THR A 324 -5.72 -4.84 -29.29
CA THR A 324 -4.62 -4.82 -30.26
C THR A 324 -3.42 -4.13 -29.62
N ALA A 325 -2.41 -4.91 -29.20
CA ALA A 325 -1.17 -4.41 -28.63
C ALA A 325 0.00 -4.76 -29.54
N ASN A 326 0.90 -3.82 -29.80
CA ASN A 326 2.04 -4.01 -30.71
C ASN A 326 1.63 -4.61 -32.08
N ASN A 327 0.56 -4.08 -32.66
CA ASN A 327 -0.04 -4.55 -33.93
C ASN A 327 -0.46 -6.04 -33.92
N THR A 328 -0.66 -6.62 -32.74
CA THR A 328 -1.08 -8.01 -32.56
C THR A 328 -2.39 -8.05 -31.78
N ASP A 329 -3.34 -8.84 -32.26
CA ASP A 329 -4.61 -9.04 -31.58
C ASP A 329 -4.49 -10.07 -30.46
N HIS A 330 -4.94 -9.69 -29.27
CA HIS A 330 -5.01 -10.57 -28.12
C HIS A 330 -6.46 -10.73 -27.70
N ALA A 331 -6.92 -11.98 -27.62
CA ALA A 331 -8.28 -12.31 -27.23
C ALA A 331 -8.36 -12.56 -25.72
N PHE A 332 -9.39 -11.97 -25.12
CA PHE A 332 -9.69 -12.04 -23.71
C PHE A 332 -11.11 -12.56 -23.49
N HIS A 333 -11.29 -13.25 -22.38
CA HIS A 333 -12.59 -13.65 -21.85
C HIS A 333 -12.82 -13.03 -20.48
N LYS A 334 -14.07 -12.74 -20.16
CA LYS A 334 -14.44 -12.10 -18.90
C LYS A 334 -14.39 -13.16 -17.80
N LEU A 335 -13.71 -12.86 -16.70
CA LEU A 335 -13.74 -13.74 -15.54
C LEU A 335 -15.08 -13.60 -14.81
N ASN A 336 -15.56 -14.72 -14.28
CA ASN A 336 -16.75 -14.74 -13.44
C ASN A 336 -16.46 -14.05 -12.10
N SER A 337 -17.52 -13.54 -11.47
CA SER A 337 -17.39 -13.06 -10.10
C SER A 337 -17.05 -14.24 -9.17
N VAL A 338 -16.12 -13.99 -8.26
CA VAL A 338 -15.71 -14.92 -7.21
C VAL A 338 -16.30 -14.56 -5.84
N ASP A 339 -17.15 -13.54 -5.77
CA ASP A 339 -17.72 -13.06 -4.52
C ASP A 339 -18.51 -14.18 -3.83
N GLY A 340 -18.22 -14.41 -2.55
CA GLY A 340 -18.85 -15.44 -1.75
C GLY A 340 -18.36 -16.86 -2.02
N ALA A 341 -17.28 -17.04 -2.80
CA ALA A 341 -16.68 -18.35 -3.00
C ALA A 341 -16.35 -19.04 -1.66
N ARG A 342 -16.50 -20.37 -1.66
CA ARG A 342 -16.17 -21.27 -0.55
C ARG A 342 -15.25 -22.35 -1.06
N PHE A 343 -14.23 -22.62 -0.26
CA PHE A 343 -13.26 -23.68 -0.44
C PHE A 343 -13.46 -24.74 0.65
N ASN A 344 -13.16 -25.98 0.32
CA ASN A 344 -13.25 -27.12 1.22
C ASN A 344 -12.17 -28.14 0.85
N GLY A 345 -11.53 -28.70 1.87
CA GLY A 345 -10.43 -29.65 1.74
C GLY A 345 -9.08 -29.08 2.16
N THR A 346 -8.07 -29.96 2.14
CA THR A 346 -6.68 -29.64 2.46
C THR A 346 -5.88 -29.49 1.19
N TYR A 347 -5.15 -28.38 1.06
CA TYR A 347 -4.35 -28.04 -0.10
C TYR A 347 -2.89 -27.86 0.30
N VAL A 348 -1.99 -28.36 -0.54
CA VAL A 348 -0.54 -28.28 -0.35
C VAL A 348 0.12 -27.56 -1.51
N MET A 349 1.19 -26.82 -1.21
CA MET A 349 2.04 -26.17 -2.20
C MET A 349 3.30 -26.99 -2.46
N SER A 350 4.06 -26.62 -3.49
CA SER A 350 5.44 -27.08 -3.61
C SER A 350 6.26 -26.67 -2.38
N GLU A 351 7.35 -27.42 -2.11
CA GLU A 351 8.24 -27.10 -1.00
C GLU A 351 8.74 -25.66 -1.08
N ALA A 352 8.56 -24.93 0.01
CA ALA A 352 9.01 -23.56 0.17
C ALA A 352 9.61 -23.40 1.58
N TYR A 353 10.75 -22.72 1.68
CA TYR A 353 11.42 -22.47 2.96
C TYR A 353 11.72 -23.76 3.77
N GLY A 354 12.05 -24.86 3.08
CA GLY A 354 12.40 -26.16 3.68
C GLY A 354 11.22 -26.93 4.27
N LYS A 355 9.97 -26.56 3.93
CA LYS A 355 8.74 -27.22 4.37
C LYS A 355 7.73 -27.26 3.22
N ILE A 356 6.76 -28.17 3.31
CA ILE A 356 5.60 -28.19 2.42
C ILE A 356 4.50 -27.34 3.07
N PRO A 357 4.17 -26.17 2.52
CA PRO A 357 3.08 -25.33 3.06
C PRO A 357 1.73 -26.02 2.88
N VAL A 358 0.87 -25.93 3.89
CA VAL A 358 -0.45 -26.57 3.90
C VAL A 358 -1.51 -25.59 4.38
N ILE A 359 -2.68 -25.60 3.74
CA ILE A 359 -3.88 -24.92 4.24
C ILE A 359 -5.09 -25.82 4.12
N THR A 360 -5.90 -25.88 5.18
CA THR A 360 -7.17 -26.60 5.20
C THR A 360 -8.31 -25.61 5.25
N PHE A 361 -9.28 -25.77 4.36
CA PHE A 361 -10.51 -24.99 4.34
C PHE A 361 -11.71 -25.87 4.69
N THR A 362 -12.72 -25.25 5.30
CA THR A 362 -14.03 -25.85 5.53
C THR A 362 -15.12 -25.08 4.80
N ALA A 363 -16.19 -25.79 4.42
CA ALA A 363 -17.29 -25.22 3.63
C ALA A 363 -18.03 -24.06 4.32
N ASP A 364 -17.96 -23.95 5.65
CA ASP A 364 -18.55 -22.87 6.45
C ASP A 364 -17.65 -21.62 6.57
N GLY A 365 -16.56 -21.56 5.81
CA GLY A 365 -15.70 -20.39 5.69
C GLY A 365 -14.61 -20.29 6.76
N GLN A 366 -14.22 -21.41 7.39
CA GLN A 366 -13.06 -21.45 8.28
C GLN A 366 -11.82 -21.97 7.55
N PHE A 367 -10.64 -21.64 8.09
CA PHE A 367 -9.37 -22.16 7.60
C PHE A 367 -8.41 -22.47 8.75
N SER A 368 -7.47 -23.37 8.47
CA SER A 368 -6.26 -23.62 9.26
C SER A 368 -5.06 -23.53 8.33
N ASP A 369 -4.18 -22.56 8.58
CA ASP A 369 -2.95 -22.31 7.84
C ASP A 369 -1.74 -22.92 8.57
N ASN A 370 -0.90 -23.62 7.82
CA ASN A 370 0.40 -24.11 8.22
C ASN A 370 1.45 -23.65 7.21
N GLY A 371 1.58 -22.33 7.07
CA GLY A 371 2.62 -21.68 6.26
C GLY A 371 2.26 -21.43 4.79
N ALA A 372 1.06 -21.80 4.34
CA ALA A 372 0.62 -21.51 2.97
C ALA A 372 0.44 -20.01 2.76
N ILE A 373 -0.11 -19.29 3.75
CA ILE A 373 -0.29 -17.85 3.65
C ILE A 373 1.07 -17.12 3.59
N LYS A 374 2.10 -17.59 4.31
CA LYS A 374 3.49 -17.08 4.16
C LYS A 374 3.94 -17.15 2.71
N ALA A 375 3.75 -18.31 2.07
CA ALA A 375 4.16 -18.56 0.69
C ALA A 375 3.37 -17.71 -0.32
N LEU A 376 2.04 -17.63 -0.16
CA LEU A 376 1.16 -16.86 -1.04
C LEU A 376 1.36 -15.34 -0.95
N TYR A 377 1.84 -14.84 0.19
CA TYR A 377 2.05 -13.40 0.37
C TYR A 377 3.30 -12.89 -0.36
N HIS A 378 4.27 -13.78 -0.65
CA HIS A 378 5.55 -13.46 -1.31
C HIS A 378 6.32 -12.27 -0.71
N GLU A 379 6.12 -11.99 0.58
CA GLU A 379 6.93 -11.00 1.28
C GLU A 379 8.31 -11.59 1.58
N SER A 380 9.34 -10.91 1.11
CA SER A 380 10.73 -11.33 1.21
C SER A 380 11.34 -11.06 2.59
N ASP A 381 10.82 -10.07 3.32
CA ASP A 381 11.27 -9.79 4.68
C ASP A 381 10.32 -10.43 5.71
N ASP A 382 10.81 -11.48 6.36
CA ASP A 382 10.05 -12.21 7.39
C ASP A 382 9.58 -11.30 8.54
N CYS A 383 10.28 -10.20 8.82
CA CYS A 383 9.91 -9.29 9.91
C CYS A 383 8.73 -8.36 9.56
N THR A 384 8.42 -8.18 8.28
CA THR A 384 7.24 -7.43 7.81
C THR A 384 6.12 -8.34 7.33
N ASN A 385 6.40 -9.64 7.13
CA ASN A 385 5.45 -10.62 6.65
C ASN A 385 4.39 -11.00 7.71
N PRO A 386 3.11 -10.58 7.56
CA PRO A 386 2.07 -10.91 8.53
C PRO A 386 1.68 -12.39 8.49
N GLY A 387 2.01 -13.10 7.41
CA GLY A 387 1.74 -14.52 7.19
C GLY A 387 2.81 -15.46 7.74
N LEU A 388 3.86 -14.94 8.39
CA LEU A 388 4.98 -15.75 8.88
C LEU A 388 4.54 -16.86 9.84
N SER A 389 3.64 -16.54 10.77
CA SER A 389 3.16 -17.48 11.78
C SER A 389 1.93 -18.24 11.29
N PRO A 390 1.91 -19.59 11.42
CA PRO A 390 0.71 -20.41 11.25
C PRO A 390 -0.46 -19.93 12.11
N GLY A 391 -1.67 -20.38 11.79
CA GLY A 391 -2.85 -20.02 12.58
C GLY A 391 -4.15 -20.50 11.95
N ALA A 392 -5.27 -20.12 12.54
CA ALA A 392 -6.59 -20.46 12.04
C ALA A 392 -7.51 -19.26 12.12
N GLY A 393 -8.66 -19.33 11.44
CA GLY A 393 -9.62 -18.24 11.45
C GLY A 393 -10.74 -18.43 10.46
N ARG A 394 -11.30 -17.30 10.00
CA ARG A 394 -12.35 -17.26 8.97
C ARG A 394 -11.85 -16.53 7.75
N TYR A 395 -12.36 -16.90 6.58
CA TYR A 395 -12.08 -16.19 5.34
C TYR A 395 -13.36 -15.75 4.63
N GLU A 396 -13.23 -14.68 3.84
CA GLU A 396 -14.24 -14.20 2.90
C GLU A 396 -13.59 -13.99 1.54
N VAL A 397 -14.30 -14.32 0.46
CA VAL A 397 -13.85 -14.01 -0.91
C VAL A 397 -14.70 -12.89 -1.46
N LYS A 398 -14.06 -11.80 -1.87
CA LYS A 398 -14.72 -10.59 -2.36
C LYS A 398 -13.82 -9.82 -3.31
N ASN A 399 -14.37 -9.32 -4.41
CA ASN A 399 -13.69 -8.49 -5.39
C ASN A 399 -12.31 -9.08 -5.77
N HIS A 400 -12.26 -10.36 -6.14
CA HIS A 400 -11.02 -11.05 -6.51
C HIS A 400 -9.92 -11.01 -5.44
N SER A 401 -10.34 -11.09 -4.17
CA SER A 401 -9.46 -11.10 -2.98
C SER A 401 -9.97 -12.16 -2.00
N VAL A 402 -9.07 -12.87 -1.33
CA VAL A 402 -9.36 -13.65 -0.13
C VAL A 402 -8.95 -12.84 1.09
N LEU A 403 -9.89 -12.57 1.98
CA LEU A 403 -9.71 -11.84 3.22
C LEU A 403 -9.64 -12.84 4.37
N PHE A 404 -8.43 -13.13 4.85
CA PHE A 404 -8.20 -13.98 6.02
C PHE A 404 -8.29 -13.15 7.29
N SER A 405 -9.15 -13.55 8.22
CA SER A 405 -9.27 -13.01 9.58
C SER A 405 -8.88 -14.10 10.57
N PHE A 406 -7.68 -14.00 11.13
CA PHE A 406 -7.14 -14.96 12.09
C PHE A 406 -7.77 -14.77 13.48
N THR A 407 -7.83 -15.84 14.26
CA THR A 407 -8.34 -15.79 15.64
C THR A 407 -7.45 -14.98 16.57
N ASP A 408 -6.18 -14.79 16.23
CA ASP A 408 -5.23 -13.92 16.95
C ASP A 408 -5.39 -12.42 16.60
N GLY A 409 -6.34 -12.08 15.72
CA GLY A 409 -6.64 -10.72 15.31
C GLY A 409 -5.96 -10.26 14.02
N ARG A 410 -4.98 -11.01 13.49
CA ARG A 410 -4.34 -10.68 12.21
C ARG A 410 -5.36 -10.68 11.06
N LYS A 411 -5.19 -9.74 10.13
CA LYS A 411 -5.97 -9.67 8.89
C LYS A 411 -5.02 -9.63 7.70
N ILE A 412 -5.17 -10.59 6.79
CA ILE A 412 -4.31 -10.74 5.63
C ILE A 412 -5.17 -10.84 4.39
N LYS A 413 -4.82 -10.07 3.35
CA LYS A 413 -5.48 -10.14 2.05
C LYS A 413 -4.53 -10.76 1.04
N VAL A 414 -5.05 -11.69 0.26
CA VAL A 414 -4.33 -12.33 -0.85
C VAL A 414 -5.19 -12.21 -2.10
N ALA A 415 -4.56 -11.92 -3.25
CA ALA A 415 -5.26 -11.93 -4.52
C ALA A 415 -5.92 -13.29 -4.82
N PHE A 416 -7.08 -13.24 -5.47
CA PHE A 416 -7.74 -14.42 -6.03
C PHE A 416 -8.35 -14.05 -7.37
N THR A 417 -7.58 -14.25 -8.44
CA THR A 417 -8.00 -13.91 -9.81
C THR A 417 -9.28 -14.64 -10.20
N GLY A 418 -9.46 -15.88 -9.74
CA GLY A 418 -10.58 -16.73 -10.13
C GLY A 418 -10.43 -17.33 -11.53
N ALA A 419 -9.24 -17.24 -12.11
CA ALA A 419 -8.87 -17.89 -13.36
C ALA A 419 -9.22 -19.38 -13.31
N GLY A 420 -10.08 -19.83 -14.24
CA GLY A 420 -10.51 -21.23 -14.31
C GLY A 420 -11.31 -21.76 -13.10
N TYR A 421 -11.67 -20.91 -12.13
CA TYR A 421 -12.39 -21.33 -10.93
C TYR A 421 -13.91 -21.41 -11.17
N ASP A 422 -14.51 -22.54 -10.80
CA ASP A 422 -15.96 -22.71 -10.75
C ASP A 422 -16.46 -22.57 -9.31
N ILE A 423 -17.22 -21.51 -9.05
CA ILE A 423 -17.78 -21.23 -7.72
C ILE A 423 -18.71 -22.34 -7.20
N LYS A 424 -19.26 -23.18 -8.09
CA LYS A 424 -20.07 -24.35 -7.70
C LYS A 424 -19.22 -25.53 -7.23
N ASN A 425 -17.95 -25.57 -7.62
CA ASN A 425 -17.00 -26.58 -7.17
C ASN A 425 -16.18 -26.02 -5.99
N ASN A 426 -16.70 -26.21 -4.78
CA ASN A 426 -16.02 -25.74 -3.57
C ASN A 426 -14.80 -26.59 -3.17
N SER A 427 -14.53 -27.71 -3.85
CA SER A 427 -13.44 -28.62 -3.48
C SER A 427 -12.60 -29.04 -4.71
N PRO A 428 -12.08 -28.08 -5.49
CA PRO A 428 -11.35 -28.39 -6.72
C PRO A 428 -10.08 -29.20 -6.43
N SER A 429 -9.57 -29.93 -7.42
CA SER A 429 -8.31 -30.67 -7.30
C SER A 429 -7.09 -29.75 -7.25
N ILE A 430 -7.19 -28.56 -7.85
CA ILE A 430 -6.19 -27.49 -7.83
C ILE A 430 -6.91 -26.20 -7.47
N LEU A 431 -6.34 -25.46 -6.51
CA LEU A 431 -6.80 -24.14 -6.12
C LEU A 431 -5.66 -23.16 -6.35
N THR A 432 -5.92 -22.16 -7.19
CA THR A 432 -4.93 -21.14 -7.56
C THR A 432 -5.19 -19.85 -6.78
N MET A 433 -4.19 -19.36 -6.06
CA MET A 433 -4.30 -18.13 -5.25
C MET A 433 -3.03 -17.29 -5.36
N GLY A 434 -3.11 -16.04 -4.92
CA GLY A 434 -2.00 -15.11 -4.99
C GLY A 434 -1.90 -14.42 -6.35
N PHE A 435 -1.11 -13.36 -6.39
CA PHE A 435 -0.94 -12.55 -7.60
C PHE A 435 0.02 -13.16 -8.62
N ASN A 436 0.73 -14.23 -8.22
CA ASN A 436 1.53 -15.08 -9.09
C ASN A 436 0.76 -16.32 -9.55
N GLU A 437 -0.52 -16.47 -9.16
CA GLU A 437 -1.33 -17.63 -9.49
C GLU A 437 -0.69 -18.94 -9.00
N ASP A 438 -0.29 -18.94 -7.73
CA ASP A 438 0.35 -20.09 -7.09
C ASP A 438 -0.65 -21.25 -6.97
N GLU A 439 -0.27 -22.40 -7.52
CA GLU A 439 -1.07 -23.62 -7.47
C GLU A 439 -0.96 -24.32 -6.10
N MET A 440 -2.10 -24.65 -5.51
CA MET A 440 -2.20 -25.54 -4.36
C MET A 440 -2.98 -26.79 -4.74
N ARG A 441 -2.39 -27.97 -4.51
CA ARG A 441 -2.97 -29.26 -4.90
C ARG A 441 -3.71 -29.87 -3.73
N ARG A 442 -4.92 -30.36 -3.96
CA ARG A 442 -5.71 -31.03 -2.93
C ARG A 442 -5.08 -32.37 -2.54
N GLN A 443 -5.04 -32.67 -1.25
CA GLN A 443 -4.63 -33.97 -0.68
C GLN A 443 -5.83 -34.89 -0.45
#